data_AF-A0A2X1JQH9-F1
#
_entry.id   AF-A0A2X1JQH9-F1
#
_cell.length_a   1.000
_cell.length_b   1.000
_cell.length_c   1.000
_cell.angle_alpha   90.00
_cell.angle_beta   90.00
_cell.angle_gamma   90.00
#
_symmetry.space_group_name_H-M   'P 1'
#
loop_
_entity.id
_entity.type
_entity.pdbx_description
1 polymer ?
#
loop_
_entity_poly.entity_id
_entity_poly.type
_entity_poly.pdbx_seq_one_letter_code
_entity_poly.pdbx_strand_id
1 'polypeptide(L)' 'MMYRIRNWLVATLLLLCTPVGAATLSDIQVSNGNQQARITLSFIGDPDYAFSHQANAPWRSISNKRA' A
#
# COMPACT_ATOMS: atom_id res chain seq x y z
N MET A 1 8.98 24.44 34.66
CA MET A 1 7.84 24.54 33.71
C MET A 1 8.12 23.90 32.34
N MET A 2 9.34 24.04 31.79
CA MET A 2 9.69 23.66 30.42
C MET A 2 9.43 22.18 30.04
N TYR A 3 9.58 21.24 30.98
CA TYR A 3 9.32 19.82 30.75
C TYR A 3 7.85 19.48 30.49
N ARG A 4 6.91 20.24 31.08
CA ARG A 4 5.47 20.01 30.86
C ARG A 4 5.05 20.43 29.45
N ILE A 5 5.58 21.56 28.97
CA ILE A 5 5.36 22.07 27.61
C ILE A 5 5.97 21.12 26.58
N ARG A 6 7.19 20.63 26.83
CA ARG A 6 7.85 19.66 25.95
C ARG A 6 7.09 18.33 25.87
N ASN A 7 6.54 17.85 26.98
CA ASN A 7 5.73 16.64 27.00
C ASN A 7 4.40 16.82 26.23
N TRP A 8 3.79 18.00 26.36
CA TRP A 8 2.60 18.36 25.57
C TRP A 8 2.91 18.41 24.08
N LEU A 9 3.99 19.09 23.68
CA LEU A 9 4.41 19.15 22.27
C LEU A 9 4.63 17.77 21.65
N VAL A 10 5.28 16.86 22.38
CA VAL A 10 5.49 15.48 21.91
C VAL A 10 4.16 14.73 21.79
N ALA A 11 3.25 14.89 22.76
CA ALA A 11 1.93 14.26 22.70
C ALA A 11 1.10 14.76 21.51
N THR A 12 1.10 16.07 21.23
CA THR A 12 0.39 16.63 20.07
C THR A 12 1.02 16.18 18.75
N LEU A 13 2.35 16.13 18.69
CA LEU A 13 3.08 15.67 17.50
C LEU A 13 2.79 14.19 17.19
N LEU A 14 2.68 13.34 18.21
CA LEU A 14 2.29 11.94 18.06
C LEU A 14 0.83 11.78 17.62
N LEU A 15 -0.07 12.61 18.15
CA LEU A 15 -1.48 12.65 17.71
C LEU A 15 -1.62 13.07 16.24
N LEU A 16 -0.80 14.01 15.78
CA LEU A 16 -0.79 14.47 14.37
C LEU A 16 -0.20 13.42 13.40
N CYS A 17 0.52 12.41 13.91
CA CYS A 17 1.18 11.41 13.09
C CYS A 17 0.27 10.23 12.71
N THR A 18 -0.97 10.18 13.19
CA THR A 18 -1.91 9.15 12.74
C THR A 18 -2.23 9.38 11.25
N PRO A 19 -2.02 8.40 10.36
CA PRO A 19 -2.41 8.53 8.96
C PRO A 19 -3.94 8.65 8.88
N VAL A 20 -4.44 9.87 8.69
CA VAL A 20 -5.86 10.15 8.45
C VAL A 20 -6.08 10.11 6.94
N GLY A 21 -6.83 9.12 6.47
CA GLY A 21 -7.37 9.11 5.11
C GLY A 21 -6.54 8.39 4.04
N ALA A 22 -5.41 7.78 4.37
CA ALA A 22 -4.73 6.86 3.45
C ALA A 22 -5.24 5.45 3.69
N ALA A 23 -5.87 4.84 2.69
CA ALA A 23 -6.24 3.44 2.77
C ALA A 23 -4.97 2.57 2.85
N THR A 24 -4.89 1.73 3.86
CA THR A 24 -3.73 0.85 4.05
C THR A 24 -3.98 -0.47 3.35
N LEU A 25 -3.07 -0.90 2.49
CA LEU A 25 -3.13 -2.22 1.86
C LEU A 25 -3.03 -3.31 2.94
N SER A 26 -4.01 -4.21 3.00
CA SER A 26 -4.07 -5.31 3.96
C SER A 26 -3.69 -6.66 3.37
N ASP A 27 -4.07 -6.92 2.11
CA ASP A 27 -3.82 -8.22 1.48
C ASP A 27 -3.66 -8.11 -0.03
N ILE A 28 -2.81 -8.98 -0.59
CA ILE A 28 -2.64 -9.13 -2.04
C ILE A 28 -2.85 -10.59 -2.39
N GLN A 29 -3.93 -10.85 -3.11
CA GLN A 29 -4.20 -12.19 -3.61
C GLN A 29 -3.96 -12.23 -5.10
N VAL A 30 -3.18 -13.21 -5.52
CA VAL A 30 -2.92 -13.48 -6.93
C VAL A 30 -3.49 -14.86 -7.23
N SER A 31 -4.48 -14.89 -8.12
CA SER A 31 -5.08 -16.12 -8.62
C SER A 31 -4.83 -16.22 -10.12
N ASN A 32 -4.26 -17.34 -10.54
CA ASN A 32 -4.03 -17.64 -11.95
C ASN A 32 -5.14 -18.57 -12.44
N GLY A 33 -6.20 -17.98 -12.99
CA GLY A 33 -7.29 -18.73 -13.61
C GLY A 33 -6.96 -19.10 -15.06
N ASN A 34 -7.69 -20.06 -15.62
CA ASN A 34 -7.41 -20.60 -16.96
C ASN A 34 -7.49 -19.56 -18.10
N GLN A 35 -8.25 -18.47 -17.92
CA GLN A 35 -8.44 -17.43 -18.95
C GLN A 35 -7.99 -16.04 -18.49
N GLN A 36 -7.89 -15.82 -17.18
CA GLN A 36 -7.55 -14.51 -16.60
C GLN A 36 -6.76 -14.71 -15.32
N ALA A 37 -5.65 -14.00 -15.21
CA ALA A 37 -4.98 -13.79 -13.93
C ALA A 37 -5.70 -12.65 -13.20
N ARG A 38 -6.17 -12.90 -11.98
CA ARG A 38 -6.82 -11.91 -11.14
C ARG A 38 -5.90 -11.55 -9.97
N ILE A 39 -5.64 -10.25 -9.86
CA ILE A 39 -4.93 -9.64 -8.74
C ILE A 39 -5.97 -8.89 -7.92
N THR A 40 -6.20 -9.34 -6.70
CA THR A 40 -7.10 -8.68 -5.74
C THR A 40 -6.25 -7.94 -4.71
N LEU A 41 -6.47 -6.64 -4.60
CA LEU A 41 -5.83 -5.78 -3.60
C LEU A 41 -6.87 -5.41 -2.57
N SER A 42 -6.66 -5.84 -1.33
CA SER A 42 -7.54 -5.51 -0.20
C SER A 42 -6.97 -4.32 0.55
N PHE A 43 -7.83 -3.38 0.94
CA PHE A 43 -7.45 -2.18 1.67
C PHE A 43 -8.32 -2.01 2.91
N ILE A 44 -7.76 -1.38 3.93
CA ILE A 44 -8.50 -0.89 5.11
C ILE A 44 -8.74 0.60 4.88
N GLY A 45 -10.01 0.98 4.73
CA GLY A 45 -10.43 2.32 4.29
C GLY A 45 -10.66 2.40 2.78
N ASP A 46 -10.92 3.61 2.29
CA ASP A 46 -11.25 3.89 0.89
C ASP A 46 -9.99 4.30 0.10
N PRO A 47 -9.39 3.42 -0.73
CA PRO A 47 -8.20 3.76 -1.51
C PRO A 47 -8.56 4.63 -2.72
N ASP A 48 -7.75 5.65 -2.98
CA ASP A 48 -7.73 6.32 -4.28
C ASP A 48 -6.89 5.46 -5.25
N TYR A 49 -7.53 4.93 -6.29
CA TYR A 49 -6.86 4.14 -7.33
C TYR A 49 -7.15 4.70 -8.72
N ALA A 50 -6.13 4.72 -9.57
CA ALA A 50 -6.23 5.06 -10.99
C ALA A 50 -5.67 3.92 -11.84
N PHE A 51 -6.38 3.50 -12.87
CA PHE A 51 -5.92 2.47 -13.80
C PHE A 51 -5.17 3.10 -14.97
N SER A 52 -3.89 2.77 -15.11
CA SER A 52 -3.09 3.13 -16.28
C SER A 52 -2.53 1.86 -16.92
N HIS A 53 -2.82 1.67 -18.21
CA HIS A 53 -2.31 0.55 -18.97
C HIS A 53 -1.07 0.99 -19.74
N GLN A 54 0.11 0.56 -19.29
CA GLN A 54 1.36 0.81 -19.99
C GLN A 54 1.71 -0.41 -20.84
N ALA A 55 1.56 -0.28 -22.16
CA ALA A 55 1.77 -1.38 -23.11
C ALA A 55 3.25 -1.85 -23.23
N ASN A 56 4.19 -1.12 -22.60
CA ASN A 56 5.62 -1.29 -22.81
C ASN A 56 6.27 -1.45 -21.42
N ALA A 57 6.36 -2.68 -20.92
CA ALA A 57 7.07 -2.95 -19.67
C ALA A 57 8.59 -3.07 -19.92
N PRO A 58 9.46 -2.29 -19.27
CA PRO A 58 10.92 -2.45 -19.34
C PRO A 58 11.44 -3.65 -18.52
N TRP A 59 10.55 -4.43 -17.90
CA TRP A 59 10.92 -5.55 -17.03
C TRP A 59 11.30 -6.78 -17.85
N ARG A 60 12.53 -7.26 -17.66
CA ARG A 60 13.06 -8.46 -18.30
C ARG A 60 12.31 -9.68 -17.75
N SER A 61 11.57 -10.39 -18.60
CA SER A 61 10.90 -11.64 -18.22
C SER A 61 11.95 -12.69 -17.83
N ILE A 62 12.05 -13.01 -16.53
CA ILE A 62 12.90 -14.09 -16.02
C ILE A 62 12.01 -15.33 -15.89
N SER A 63 11.95 -16.15 -16.93
CA SER A 63 11.34 -17.48 -16.82
C SER A 63 12.30 -18.39 -16.06
N ASN A 64 11.89 -18.81 -14.85
CA ASN A 64 12.61 -19.81 -14.08
C ASN A 64 12.31 -21.20 -14.66
N LYS A 65 13.26 -21.78 -15.40
CA LYS A 65 13.23 -23.19 -15.82
C LYS A 65 13.52 -24.06 -14.60
N ARG A 66 12.48 -24.43 -13.84
CA ARG A 66 12.56 -25.61 -12.97
C ARG A 66 12.30 -26.85 -13.81
N ALA A 67 13.29 -27.74 -13.77
CA ALA A 67 13.36 -29.06 -14.39
C ALA A 67 12.29 -30.00 -13.83
#